data_AF-A0A642C0T0-F1
#
_entry.id   AF-A0A642C0T0-F1
#
_cell.length_a   1.000
_cell.length_b   1.000
_cell.length_c   1.000
_cell.angle_alpha   90.00
_cell.angle_beta   90.00
_cell.angle_gamma   90.00
#
_symmetry.space_group_name_H-M   'P 1'
#
loop_
_entity.id
_entity.type
_entity.pdbx_description
1 polymer ?
#
loop_
_entity_poly.entity_id
_entity_poly.type
_entity_poly.pdbx_seq_one_letter_code
_entity_poly.pdbx_strand_id
1 'polypeptide(L)'
;EIPMDISRKICTWERRPVGLTNTAIAQIMASLEPELTCEGISMDWSYLKESKSISYDDPYEKWNMVASLFKYVYDSTSSSPVWGTAYTDVWPDSESKLVSCITAISTPLSNVYKYLNSGSGITNCGNIQKWSIETVKNSVIKICPVLVECNGSAFIVDGYAMTKNESSSSNAYFHCNFGKTGNSDGYYLVNNDGSISFETGGNTYWDTQLSVIPDIRKR
;
A
#
# COMPACT_ATOMS: atom_id res chain seq x y z
N GLU A 1 -5.95 10.08 17.95
CA GLU A 1 -6.51 10.03 16.58
C GLU A 1 -6.09 11.28 15.83
N ILE A 2 -5.35 11.12 14.74
CA ILE A 2 -5.17 12.17 13.75
C ILE A 2 -5.86 11.63 12.51
N PRO A 3 -6.96 12.24 12.03
CA PRO A 3 -7.59 11.81 10.81
C PRO A 3 -6.69 12.26 9.67
N MET A 4 -5.78 11.39 9.24
CA MET A 4 -5.27 11.48 7.88
C MET A 4 -6.35 10.86 6.99
N ASP A 5 -7.45 11.58 6.89
CA ASP A 5 -8.54 11.25 6.00
C ASP A 5 -8.08 11.53 4.56
N ILE A 6 -7.55 10.48 3.92
CA ILE A 6 -7.19 10.48 2.50
C ILE A 6 -8.44 10.67 1.61
N SER A 7 -9.66 10.70 2.19
CA SER A 7 -10.91 10.96 1.46
C SER A 7 -11.27 12.44 1.31
N ARG A 8 -10.66 13.35 2.08
CA ARG A 8 -10.74 14.78 1.75
C ARG A 8 -9.73 15.08 0.66
N LYS A 9 -10.19 15.59 -0.48
CA LYS A 9 -9.36 16.19 -1.53
C LYS A 9 -8.64 17.42 -0.96
N ILE A 10 -7.61 17.20 -0.15
CA ILE A 10 -6.80 18.29 0.40
C ILE A 10 -6.00 18.88 -0.76
N CYS A 11 -6.26 20.15 -1.07
CA CYS A 11 -5.35 20.95 -1.88
C CYS A 11 -4.04 21.11 -1.12
N THR A 12 -3.09 20.21 -1.31
CA THR A 12 -1.78 20.31 -0.68
C THR A 12 -0.89 21.22 -1.53
N TRP A 13 -1.01 22.53 -1.31
CA TRP A 13 -0.27 23.55 -2.07
C TRP A 13 1.27 23.40 -2.01
N GLU A 14 1.80 22.69 -1.00
CA GLU A 14 3.24 22.56 -0.79
C GLU A 14 3.75 21.12 -0.55
N ARG A 15 2.85 20.14 -0.31
CA ARG A 15 3.25 18.76 0.03
C ARG A 15 2.63 17.77 -0.95
N ARG A 16 3.45 16.92 -1.58
CA ARG A 16 2.93 15.90 -2.50
C ARG A 16 2.52 14.67 -1.68
N PRO A 17 1.27 14.16 -1.80
CA PRO A 17 0.95 12.87 -1.22
C PRO A 17 1.84 11.79 -1.85
N VAL A 18 2.13 10.72 -1.11
CA VAL A 18 2.99 9.63 -1.59
C VAL A 18 2.25 8.65 -2.51
N GLY A 19 0.93 8.48 -2.31
CA GLY A 19 0.09 7.53 -3.05
C GLY A 19 0.09 6.13 -2.43
N LEU A 20 -1.06 5.44 -2.51
CA LEU A 20 -1.27 4.13 -1.85
C LEU A 20 -0.30 3.05 -2.35
N THR A 21 0.03 3.04 -3.64
CA THR A 21 1.00 2.09 -4.21
C THR A 21 2.39 2.25 -3.59
N ASN A 22 2.86 3.48 -3.42
CA ASN A 22 4.16 3.75 -2.81
C ASN A 22 4.14 3.42 -1.30
N THR A 23 3.02 3.66 -0.62
CA THR A 23 2.80 3.21 0.77
C THR A 23 2.88 1.69 0.90
N ALA A 24 2.20 0.96 0.03
CA ALA A 24 2.24 -0.49 0.04
C ALA A 24 3.67 -1.01 -0.19
N ILE A 25 4.42 -0.42 -1.14
CA ILE A 25 5.81 -0.79 -1.39
C ILE A 25 6.70 -0.48 -0.17
N ALA A 26 6.57 0.69 0.45
CA ALA A 26 7.37 1.03 1.63
C ALA A 26 7.09 0.09 2.82
N GLN A 27 5.83 -0.31 3.03
CA GLN A 27 5.45 -1.31 4.03
C GLN A 27 6.00 -2.70 3.72
N ILE A 28 6.01 -3.10 2.44
CA ILE A 28 6.67 -4.34 2.00
C ILE A 28 8.19 -4.26 2.27
N MET A 29 8.84 -3.13 2.00
CA MET A 29 10.27 -2.98 2.32
C MET A 29 10.53 -3.09 3.82
N ALA A 30 9.66 -2.51 4.66
CA ALA A 30 9.76 -2.63 6.11
C ALA A 30 9.55 -4.08 6.62
N SER A 31 8.74 -4.89 5.94
CA SER A 31 8.57 -6.30 6.29
C SER A 31 9.74 -7.17 5.83
N LEU A 32 10.38 -6.81 4.72
CA LEU A 32 11.52 -7.56 4.15
C LEU A 32 12.88 -7.14 4.72
N GLU A 33 12.99 -5.93 5.26
CA GLU A 33 14.21 -5.36 5.84
C GLU A 33 15.47 -5.49 4.94
N PRO A 34 15.43 -5.01 3.69
CA PRO A 34 16.60 -5.07 2.82
C PRO A 34 17.69 -4.10 3.26
N GLU A 35 18.95 -4.39 2.92
CA GLU A 35 20.01 -3.39 3.04
C GLU A 35 19.73 -2.27 2.02
N LEU A 36 19.39 -1.09 2.52
CA LEU A 36 18.94 0.02 1.70
C LEU A 36 19.42 1.34 2.28
N THR A 37 19.94 2.20 1.41
CA THR A 37 20.27 3.59 1.72
C THR A 37 19.44 4.50 0.82
N CYS A 38 18.66 5.39 1.43
CA CYS A 38 17.80 6.35 0.73
C CYS A 38 18.30 7.76 1.03
N GLU A 39 18.59 8.56 0.01
CA GLU A 39 19.07 9.95 0.18
C GLU A 39 20.28 10.07 1.14
N GLY A 40 21.19 9.08 1.11
CA GLY A 40 22.35 9.02 2.01
C GLY A 40 22.07 8.54 3.44
N ILE A 41 20.83 8.17 3.76
CA ILE A 41 20.42 7.64 5.06
C ILE A 41 20.28 6.11 4.96
N SER A 42 21.04 5.36 5.75
CA SER A 42 20.84 3.92 5.88
C SER A 42 19.53 3.65 6.61
N MET A 43 18.71 2.73 6.09
CA MET A 43 17.43 2.38 6.71
C MET A 43 17.65 1.55 7.96
N ASP A 44 17.24 2.08 9.11
CA ASP A 44 17.16 1.35 10.37
C ASP A 44 15.74 0.78 10.53
N TRP A 45 15.53 -0.42 10.00
CA TRP A 45 14.22 -1.06 10.04
C TRP A 45 13.75 -1.38 11.45
N SER A 46 14.67 -1.61 12.39
CA SER A 46 14.33 -1.86 13.79
C SER A 46 13.74 -0.60 14.39
N TYR A 47 14.42 0.54 14.23
CA TYR A 47 13.96 1.84 14.70
C TYR A 47 12.62 2.27 14.09
N LEU A 48 12.45 2.05 12.78
CA LEU A 48 11.18 2.37 12.09
C LEU A 48 10.00 1.52 12.59
N LYS A 49 10.25 0.31 13.09
CA LYS A 49 9.22 -0.65 13.51
C LYS A 49 9.00 -0.76 15.01
N GLU A 50 9.69 0.05 15.82
CA GLU A 50 9.46 0.12 17.27
C GLU A 50 8.00 0.41 17.64
N SER A 51 7.29 1.12 16.75
CA SER A 51 5.88 1.49 16.89
C SER A 51 5.08 1.04 15.68
N LYS A 52 3.79 0.75 15.87
CA LYS A 52 2.87 0.38 14.79
C LYS A 52 2.61 1.51 13.78
N SER A 53 2.92 2.74 14.16
CA SER A 53 2.73 3.95 13.35
C SER A 53 3.82 4.96 13.66
N ILE A 54 4.13 5.79 12.69
CA ILE A 54 4.98 6.98 12.86
C ILE A 54 4.06 8.15 13.20
N SER A 55 4.32 8.81 14.33
CA SER A 55 3.56 9.95 14.86
C SER A 55 4.30 11.27 14.65
N TYR A 56 3.56 12.38 14.72
CA TYR A 56 4.13 13.73 14.80
C TYR A 56 4.86 14.04 16.12
N ASP A 57 4.94 13.07 17.04
CA ASP A 57 5.74 13.16 18.26
C ASP A 57 7.05 12.36 18.17
N ASP A 58 7.24 11.58 17.10
CA ASP A 58 8.49 10.85 16.89
C ASP A 58 9.64 11.82 16.57
N PRO A 59 10.90 11.46 16.88
CA PRO A 59 12.07 12.27 16.56
C PRO A 59 12.20 12.59 15.06
N TYR A 60 12.78 13.75 14.75
CA TYR A 60 12.97 14.22 13.38
C TYR A 60 13.72 13.19 12.52
N GLU A 61 14.70 12.51 13.08
CA GLU A 61 15.48 11.46 12.42
C GLU A 61 14.57 10.34 11.89
N LYS A 62 13.55 9.95 12.65
CA LYS A 62 12.58 8.92 12.25
C LYS A 62 11.71 9.39 11.09
N TRP A 63 11.24 10.63 11.14
CA TRP A 63 10.45 11.20 10.03
C TRP A 63 11.28 11.35 8.78
N ASN A 64 12.51 11.84 8.92
CA ASN A 64 13.42 12.04 7.80
C ASN A 64 13.77 10.70 7.14
N MET A 65 14.02 9.65 7.93
CA MET A 65 14.26 8.30 7.41
C MET A 65 13.06 7.75 6.64
N VAL A 66 11.85 7.88 7.19
CA VAL A 66 10.61 7.44 6.52
C VAL A 66 10.33 8.26 5.27
N ALA A 67 10.50 9.58 5.32
CA ALA A 67 10.31 10.46 4.17
C ALA A 67 11.30 10.14 3.04
N SER A 68 12.56 9.86 3.37
CA SER A 68 13.58 9.41 2.42
C SER A 68 13.23 8.07 1.79
N LEU A 69 12.70 7.11 2.55
CA LEU A 69 12.20 5.85 2.00
C LEU A 69 11.06 6.09 1.00
N PHE A 70 10.06 6.90 1.37
CA PHE A 70 8.94 7.21 0.49
C PHE A 70 9.36 7.92 -0.78
N LYS A 71 10.28 8.90 -0.67
CA LYS A 71 10.86 9.59 -1.82
C LYS A 71 11.61 8.62 -2.71
N TYR A 72 12.45 7.76 -2.13
CA TYR A 72 13.19 6.75 -2.87
C TYR A 72 12.26 5.82 -3.65
N VAL A 73 11.19 5.32 -3.02
CA VAL A 73 10.19 4.47 -3.67
C VAL A 73 9.50 5.22 -4.80
N TYR A 74 9.04 6.46 -4.55
CA TYR A 74 8.38 7.31 -5.52
C TYR A 74 9.23 7.52 -6.78
N ASP A 75 10.51 7.83 -6.59
CA ASP A 75 11.45 8.06 -7.70
C ASP A 75 11.75 6.75 -8.43
N SER A 76 11.94 5.65 -7.68
CA SER A 76 12.28 4.32 -8.22
C SER A 76 11.15 3.69 -9.04
N THR A 77 9.90 3.99 -8.72
CA THR A 77 8.73 3.54 -9.49
C THR A 77 8.32 4.53 -10.58
N SER A 78 9.08 5.62 -10.75
CA SER A 78 8.75 6.74 -11.64
C SER A 78 7.30 7.21 -11.45
N SER A 79 6.89 7.34 -10.18
CA SER A 79 5.60 7.92 -9.84
C SER A 79 5.52 9.38 -10.27
N SER A 80 4.30 9.84 -10.57
CA SER A 80 4.07 11.23 -10.99
C SER A 80 2.78 11.78 -10.39
N PRO A 81 2.73 13.08 -10.06
CA PRO A 81 1.50 13.70 -9.59
C PRO A 81 0.47 13.76 -10.71
N VAL A 82 -0.79 13.50 -10.38
CA VAL A 82 -1.94 13.74 -11.27
C VAL A 82 -2.58 15.05 -10.83
N TRP A 83 -2.57 16.03 -11.74
CA TRP A 83 -3.17 17.34 -11.50
C TRP A 83 -4.66 17.33 -11.84
N GLY A 84 -5.44 18.03 -11.04
CA GLY A 84 -6.85 18.27 -11.28
C GLY A 84 -7.29 19.49 -10.48
N THR A 85 -8.57 19.52 -10.13
CA THR A 85 -9.15 20.61 -9.35
C THR A 85 -9.88 20.09 -8.13
N ALA A 86 -9.73 20.77 -7.01
CA ALA A 86 -10.51 20.52 -5.80
C ALA A 86 -10.92 21.84 -5.13
N TYR A 87 -11.91 21.76 -4.23
CA TYR A 87 -12.28 22.90 -3.41
C TYR A 87 -11.25 23.11 -2.30
N THR A 88 -10.93 24.36 -2.01
CA THR A 88 -10.13 24.74 -0.84
C THR A 88 -10.87 24.38 0.44
N ASP A 89 -10.19 23.75 1.40
CA ASP A 89 -10.72 23.46 2.74
C ASP A 89 -10.63 24.73 3.62
N VAL A 90 -11.53 25.68 3.36
CA VAL A 90 -11.62 26.97 4.07
C VAL A 90 -13.02 27.09 4.64
N TRP A 91 -13.11 27.43 5.93
CA TRP A 91 -14.37 27.75 6.59
C TRP A 91 -14.58 29.28 6.62
N PRO A 92 -15.81 29.79 6.34
CA PRO A 92 -17.01 29.03 5.99
C PRO A 92 -16.97 28.47 4.56
N ASP A 93 -17.64 27.32 4.33
CA ASP A 93 -17.65 26.61 3.02
C ASP A 93 -18.09 27.50 1.84
N SER A 94 -18.86 28.55 2.09
CA SER A 94 -19.25 29.57 1.11
C SER A 94 -18.06 30.33 0.50
N GLU A 95 -16.90 30.32 1.15
CA GLU A 95 -15.66 30.91 0.66
C GLU A 95 -14.76 29.89 -0.05
N SER A 96 -15.15 28.60 -0.09
CA SER A 96 -14.40 27.58 -0.80
C SER A 96 -14.33 27.89 -2.30
N LYS A 97 -13.12 27.83 -2.86
CA LYS A 97 -12.87 28.07 -4.29
C LYS A 97 -12.30 26.83 -4.93
N LEU A 98 -12.63 26.63 -6.20
CA LEU A 98 -12.02 25.59 -7.00
C LEU A 98 -10.61 26.03 -7.39
N VAL A 99 -9.61 25.21 -7.07
CA VAL A 99 -8.20 25.52 -7.32
C VAL A 99 -7.49 24.32 -7.95
N SER A 100 -6.43 24.59 -8.71
CA SER A 100 -5.58 23.53 -9.26
C SER A 100 -4.78 22.88 -8.13
N CYS A 101 -4.84 21.56 -8.04
CA CYS A 101 -4.10 20.80 -7.02
C CYS A 101 -3.76 19.39 -7.52
N ILE A 102 -2.90 18.71 -6.77
CA ILE A 102 -2.65 17.27 -6.97
C ILE A 102 -3.85 16.52 -6.41
N THR A 103 -4.47 15.65 -7.23
CA THR A 103 -5.66 14.87 -6.85
C THR A 103 -5.35 13.39 -6.67
N ALA A 104 -4.26 12.90 -7.26
CA ALA A 104 -3.79 11.53 -7.12
C ALA A 104 -2.29 11.43 -7.43
N ILE A 105 -1.70 10.27 -7.15
CA ILE A 105 -0.36 9.90 -7.63
C ILE A 105 -0.52 8.72 -8.59
N SER A 106 -0.01 8.88 -9.81
CA SER A 106 0.09 7.78 -10.76
C SER A 106 1.35 6.98 -10.48
N THR A 107 1.20 5.68 -10.25
CA THR A 107 2.31 4.75 -10.05
C THR A 107 2.05 3.51 -10.92
N PRO A 108 2.56 3.48 -12.17
CA PRO A 108 2.27 2.39 -13.09
C PRO A 108 2.76 1.05 -12.57
N LEU A 109 1.88 0.03 -12.55
CA LEU A 109 2.20 -1.31 -12.03
C LEU A 109 3.39 -1.96 -12.76
N SER A 110 3.58 -1.64 -14.04
CA SER A 110 4.74 -2.09 -14.83
C SER A 110 6.07 -1.52 -14.32
N ASN A 111 6.09 -0.28 -13.83
CA ASN A 111 7.28 0.31 -13.23
C ASN A 111 7.53 -0.25 -11.82
N VAL A 112 6.46 -0.48 -11.04
CA VAL A 112 6.56 -1.19 -9.76
C VAL A 112 7.18 -2.56 -9.94
N TYR A 113 6.70 -3.33 -10.91
CA TYR A 113 7.27 -4.63 -11.24
C TYR A 113 8.74 -4.54 -11.64
N LYS A 114 9.11 -3.59 -12.52
CA LYS A 114 10.51 -3.36 -12.89
C LYS A 114 11.38 -3.00 -11.69
N TYR A 115 10.88 -2.20 -10.76
CA TYR A 115 11.59 -1.83 -9.54
C TYR A 115 11.78 -3.05 -8.62
N LEU A 116 10.70 -3.78 -8.32
CA LEU A 116 10.74 -4.96 -7.44
C LEU A 116 11.61 -6.09 -8.01
N ASN A 117 11.74 -6.17 -9.34
CA ASN A 117 12.62 -7.10 -10.05
C ASN A 117 13.88 -6.44 -10.63
N SER A 118 14.23 -5.23 -10.17
CA SER A 118 15.36 -4.49 -10.72
C SER A 118 16.68 -5.19 -10.42
N GLY A 119 17.68 -4.92 -11.27
CA GLY A 119 19.05 -5.39 -11.06
C GLY A 119 19.74 -4.81 -9.81
N SER A 120 19.08 -3.92 -9.06
CA SER A 120 19.57 -3.42 -7.76
C SER A 120 19.82 -4.55 -6.75
N GLY A 121 19.15 -5.69 -6.91
CA GLY A 121 19.39 -6.88 -6.10
C GLY A 121 18.76 -6.83 -4.71
N ILE A 122 17.87 -5.88 -4.43
CA ILE A 122 17.26 -5.68 -3.10
C ILE A 122 16.04 -6.60 -2.91
N THR A 123 15.25 -6.78 -3.96
CA THR A 123 14.04 -7.62 -3.95
C THR A 123 13.91 -8.46 -5.22
N ASN A 124 13.04 -9.46 -5.16
CA ASN A 124 12.55 -10.24 -6.30
C ASN A 124 11.05 -10.50 -6.12
N CYS A 125 10.32 -10.66 -7.21
CA CYS A 125 8.89 -10.99 -7.18
C CYS A 125 8.46 -11.84 -8.37
N GLY A 126 7.27 -12.44 -8.26
CA GLY A 126 6.58 -13.11 -9.35
C GLY A 126 6.07 -12.14 -10.42
N ASN A 127 5.67 -12.68 -11.57
CA ASN A 127 5.12 -11.88 -12.66
C ASN A 127 3.79 -11.21 -12.27
N ILE A 128 3.55 -10.02 -12.84
CA ILE A 128 2.22 -9.38 -12.80
C ILE A 128 1.20 -10.36 -13.40
N GLN A 129 0.11 -10.59 -12.68
CA GLN A 129 -0.98 -11.45 -13.12
C GLN A 129 -2.32 -10.99 -12.54
N LYS A 130 -3.43 -11.55 -13.02
CA LYS A 130 -4.74 -11.33 -12.40
C LYS A 130 -4.84 -12.08 -11.07
N TRP A 131 -5.73 -11.59 -10.21
CA TRP A 131 -5.99 -12.23 -8.93
C TRP A 131 -6.36 -13.70 -9.10
N SER A 132 -5.77 -14.53 -8.24
CA SER A 132 -6.08 -15.95 -8.09
C SER A 132 -5.87 -16.31 -6.63
N ILE A 133 -6.85 -16.99 -6.01
CA ILE A 133 -6.73 -17.47 -4.63
C ILE A 133 -5.47 -18.31 -4.47
N GLU A 134 -5.17 -19.19 -5.43
CA GLU A 134 -4.02 -20.07 -5.36
C GLU A 134 -2.71 -19.28 -5.39
N THR A 135 -2.58 -18.33 -6.31
CA THR A 135 -1.41 -17.45 -6.41
C THR A 135 -1.18 -16.67 -5.12
N VAL A 136 -2.23 -16.02 -4.61
CA VAL A 136 -2.14 -15.17 -3.42
C VAL A 136 -1.84 -16.03 -2.19
N LYS A 137 -2.55 -17.15 -2.01
CA LYS A 137 -2.32 -18.12 -0.94
C LYS A 137 -0.89 -18.64 -0.96
N ASN A 138 -0.42 -19.12 -2.11
CA ASN A 138 0.91 -19.71 -2.24
C ASN A 138 2.03 -18.71 -1.94
N SER A 139 1.79 -17.41 -2.18
CA SER A 139 2.73 -16.35 -1.80
C SER A 139 2.73 -16.14 -0.29
N VAL A 140 1.57 -15.89 0.32
CA VAL A 140 1.50 -15.50 1.74
C VAL A 140 1.82 -16.63 2.70
N ILE A 141 1.56 -17.89 2.35
CA ILE A 141 2.01 -19.05 3.17
C ILE A 141 3.53 -19.20 3.20
N LYS A 142 4.24 -18.65 2.20
CA LYS A 142 5.70 -18.57 2.18
C LYS A 142 6.22 -17.29 2.85
N ILE A 143 5.35 -16.55 3.54
CA ILE A 143 5.67 -15.27 4.17
C ILE A 143 6.16 -14.25 3.12
N CYS A 144 5.62 -14.33 1.91
CA CYS A 144 5.88 -13.38 0.84
C CYS A 144 4.63 -12.51 0.65
N PRO A 145 4.66 -11.21 0.99
CA PRO A 145 3.53 -10.32 0.78
C PRO A 145 3.18 -10.21 -0.70
N VAL A 146 1.91 -9.93 -0.98
CA VAL A 146 1.37 -9.71 -2.32
C VAL A 146 0.95 -8.27 -2.44
N LEU A 147 1.47 -7.56 -3.44
CA LEU A 147 0.94 -6.25 -3.81
C LEU A 147 -0.29 -6.45 -4.70
N VAL A 148 -1.39 -5.80 -4.35
CA VAL A 148 -2.64 -5.79 -5.11
C VAL A 148 -2.88 -4.39 -5.64
N GLU A 149 -3.24 -4.28 -6.91
CA GLU A 149 -3.62 -3.03 -7.58
C GLU A 149 -5.05 -3.15 -8.12
N CYS A 150 -5.81 -2.06 -7.97
CA CYS A 150 -7.14 -1.91 -8.53
C CYS A 150 -7.44 -0.45 -8.85
N ASN A 151 -7.56 -0.12 -10.13
CA ASN A 151 -8.02 1.17 -10.63
C ASN A 151 -7.29 2.38 -9.99
N GLY A 152 -5.97 2.30 -9.84
CA GLY A 152 -5.16 3.37 -9.25
C GLY A 152 -5.15 3.39 -7.72
N SER A 153 -5.75 2.39 -7.08
CA SER A 153 -5.58 2.07 -5.66
C SER A 153 -4.67 0.85 -5.50
N ALA A 154 -4.03 0.71 -4.35
CA ALA A 154 -3.22 -0.46 -4.04
C ALA A 154 -3.25 -0.80 -2.55
N PHE A 155 -3.07 -2.08 -2.25
CA PHE A 155 -3.02 -2.62 -0.89
C PHE A 155 -2.16 -3.89 -0.85
N ILE A 156 -1.87 -4.38 0.34
CA ILE A 156 -1.05 -5.57 0.56
C ILE A 156 -1.94 -6.70 1.07
N VAL A 157 -1.72 -7.91 0.59
CA VAL A 157 -2.14 -9.14 1.28
C VAL A 157 -0.91 -9.76 1.92
N ASP A 158 -0.91 -9.87 3.24
CA ASP A 158 0.24 -10.30 4.04
C ASP A 158 -0.08 -11.46 4.99
N GLY A 159 -1.30 -11.99 4.97
CA GLY A 159 -1.69 -13.11 5.81
C GLY A 159 -2.77 -13.99 5.21
N TYR A 160 -2.82 -15.23 5.69
CA TYR A 160 -3.84 -16.21 5.35
C TYR A 160 -4.25 -16.99 6.59
N ALA A 161 -5.55 -17.14 6.80
CA ALA A 161 -6.11 -17.93 7.90
C ALA A 161 -7.18 -18.88 7.37
N MET A 162 -7.31 -20.04 8.00
CA MET A 162 -8.44 -20.93 7.79
C MET A 162 -9.08 -21.28 9.12
N THR A 163 -10.41 -21.28 9.17
CA THR A 163 -11.11 -21.82 10.33
C THR A 163 -11.01 -23.34 10.33
N LYS A 164 -10.78 -23.92 11.50
CA LYS A 164 -10.87 -25.35 11.72
C LYS A 164 -12.27 -25.65 12.25
N ASN A 165 -13.20 -26.02 11.36
CA ASN A 165 -14.52 -26.49 11.78
C ASN A 165 -14.51 -28.01 11.97
N GLU A 166 -15.09 -28.49 13.07
CA GLU A 166 -15.29 -29.93 13.34
C GLU A 166 -16.32 -30.56 12.39
N SER A 167 -17.11 -29.74 11.69
CA SER A 167 -18.15 -30.10 10.73
C SER A 167 -17.83 -29.55 9.33
N SER A 168 -16.78 -30.09 8.70
CA SER A 168 -16.55 -30.19 7.24
C SER A 168 -16.48 -28.93 6.33
N SER A 169 -16.82 -27.71 6.77
CA SER A 169 -16.60 -26.49 5.97
C SER A 169 -15.54 -25.58 6.61
N SER A 170 -14.34 -25.55 6.02
CA SER A 170 -13.29 -24.59 6.42
C SER A 170 -13.48 -23.29 5.65
N ASN A 171 -13.54 -22.16 6.35
CA ASN A 171 -13.55 -20.84 5.70
C ASN A 171 -12.11 -20.36 5.54
N ALA A 172 -11.78 -19.80 4.39
CA ALA A 172 -10.47 -19.19 4.13
C ALA A 172 -10.56 -17.67 4.20
N TYR A 173 -9.54 -17.02 4.75
CA TYR A 173 -9.47 -15.59 4.88
C TYR A 173 -8.10 -15.07 4.47
N PHE A 174 -8.07 -13.89 3.84
CA PHE A 174 -6.86 -13.16 3.55
C PHE A 174 -6.77 -11.91 4.42
N HIS A 175 -5.64 -11.72 5.11
CA HIS A 175 -5.38 -10.47 5.82
C HIS A 175 -4.90 -9.41 4.84
N CYS A 176 -5.52 -8.23 4.87
CA CYS A 176 -5.25 -7.13 3.96
C CYS A 176 -4.89 -5.85 4.72
N ASN A 177 -3.92 -5.11 4.20
CA ASN A 177 -3.51 -3.79 4.68
C ASN A 177 -3.66 -2.77 3.54
N PHE A 178 -4.59 -1.83 3.70
CA PHE A 178 -4.95 -0.82 2.71
C PHE A 178 -4.10 0.45 2.78
N GLY A 179 -3.13 0.52 3.71
CA GLY A 179 -2.26 1.69 3.86
C GLY A 179 -3.00 2.95 4.35
N LYS A 180 -4.16 2.78 4.99
CA LYS A 180 -5.03 3.85 5.52
C LYS A 180 -5.05 3.87 7.04
N THR A 181 -3.87 3.76 7.68
CA THR A 181 -3.70 3.81 9.13
C THR A 181 -4.61 2.83 9.90
N GLY A 182 -4.80 1.61 9.38
CA GLY A 182 -5.69 0.61 9.99
C GLY A 182 -7.13 0.62 9.49
N ASN A 183 -7.55 1.65 8.75
CA ASN A 183 -8.92 1.73 8.24
C ASN A 183 -9.14 0.68 7.13
N SER A 184 -10.14 -0.18 7.33
CA SER A 184 -10.48 -1.31 6.46
C SER A 184 -9.42 -2.43 6.42
N ASP A 185 -8.40 -2.37 7.29
CA ASP A 185 -7.46 -3.48 7.42
C ASP A 185 -8.12 -4.66 8.13
N GLY A 186 -7.73 -5.89 7.78
CA GLY A 186 -8.21 -7.09 8.46
C GLY A 186 -8.40 -8.30 7.56
N TYR A 187 -9.11 -9.30 8.07
CA TYR A 187 -9.35 -10.57 7.38
C TYR A 187 -10.62 -10.51 6.52
N TYR A 188 -10.46 -10.73 5.22
CA TYR A 188 -11.54 -10.79 4.25
C TYR A 188 -11.84 -12.25 3.88
N LEU A 189 -13.12 -12.61 3.88
CA LEU A 189 -13.60 -13.97 3.63
C LEU A 189 -13.52 -14.32 2.14
N VAL A 190 -12.98 -15.50 1.84
CA VAL A 190 -13.12 -16.15 0.53
C VAL A 190 -14.47 -16.86 0.50
N ASN A 191 -15.29 -16.54 -0.49
CA ASN A 191 -16.60 -17.15 -0.67
C ASN A 191 -16.49 -18.61 -1.13
N ASN A 192 -17.56 -19.39 -0.92
CA ASN A 192 -17.60 -20.81 -1.29
C ASN A 192 -17.42 -21.06 -2.79
N ASP A 193 -17.75 -20.08 -3.63
CA ASP A 193 -17.56 -20.12 -5.09
C ASP A 193 -16.13 -19.73 -5.53
N GLY A 194 -15.24 -19.41 -4.58
CA GLY A 194 -13.88 -18.96 -4.85
C GLY A 194 -13.78 -17.48 -5.24
N SER A 195 -14.84 -16.70 -5.07
CA SER A 195 -14.78 -15.24 -5.23
C SER A 195 -14.34 -14.55 -3.94
N ILE A 196 -13.84 -13.32 -4.06
CA ILE A 196 -13.61 -12.42 -2.93
C ILE A 196 -13.86 -10.97 -3.32
N SER A 197 -14.43 -10.21 -2.38
CA SER A 197 -14.61 -8.77 -2.49
C SER A 197 -14.04 -8.07 -1.25
N PHE A 198 -13.57 -6.84 -1.45
CA PHE A 198 -12.97 -6.02 -0.41
C PHE A 198 -13.78 -4.75 -0.23
N GLU A 199 -14.64 -4.74 0.80
CA GLU A 199 -15.45 -3.58 1.18
C GLU A 199 -14.64 -2.66 2.09
N THR A 200 -14.36 -1.43 1.63
CA THR A 200 -13.48 -0.47 2.34
C THR A 200 -14.18 0.85 2.65
N GLY A 201 -15.38 0.80 3.24
CA GLY A 201 -16.08 1.99 3.76
C GLY A 201 -16.37 3.08 2.72
N GLY A 202 -16.68 2.68 1.47
CA GLY A 202 -17.01 3.62 0.38
C GLY A 202 -16.68 3.11 -1.01
N ASN A 203 -15.88 2.05 -1.12
CA ASN A 203 -15.62 1.32 -2.35
C ASN A 203 -15.67 -0.18 -2.08
N THR A 204 -16.00 -0.96 -3.13
CA THR A 204 -15.88 -2.41 -3.14
C THR A 204 -14.94 -2.80 -4.26
N TYR A 205 -13.83 -3.45 -3.93
CA TYR A 205 -12.92 -4.00 -4.93
C TYR A 205 -13.26 -5.47 -5.18
N TRP A 206 -13.55 -5.81 -6.43
CA TRP A 206 -13.87 -7.17 -6.82
C TRP A 206 -12.62 -7.85 -7.37
N ASP A 207 -12.36 -9.09 -6.98
CA ASP A 207 -11.28 -9.94 -7.48
C ASP A 207 -11.06 -9.87 -9.01
N THR A 208 -12.14 -9.86 -9.78
CA THR A 208 -12.13 -9.74 -11.25
C THR A 208 -11.44 -8.48 -11.79
N GLN A 209 -11.34 -7.42 -10.97
CA GLN A 209 -10.70 -6.16 -11.33
C GLN A 209 -9.22 -6.14 -10.94
N LEU A 210 -8.81 -7.01 -10.02
CA LEU A 210 -7.52 -6.94 -9.35
C LEU A 210 -6.38 -7.47 -10.24
N SER A 211 -5.27 -6.76 -10.18
CA SER A 211 -3.97 -7.23 -10.66
C SER A 211 -3.05 -7.39 -9.46
N VAL A 212 -2.21 -8.43 -9.46
CA VAL A 212 -1.34 -8.76 -8.33
C VAL A 212 0.11 -8.92 -8.77
N ILE A 213 1.03 -8.56 -7.87
CA ILE A 213 2.44 -8.95 -7.92
C ILE A 213 2.71 -9.84 -6.71
N PRO A 214 2.80 -11.17 -6.89
CA PRO A 214 3.00 -12.11 -5.79
C PRO A 214 4.48 -12.39 -5.53
N ASP A 215 4.74 -13.23 -4.52
CA ASP A 215 6.04 -13.80 -4.16
C ASP A 215 7.13 -12.72 -3.95
N ILE A 216 6.75 -11.53 -3.48
CA ILE A 216 7.68 -10.43 -3.22
C ILE A 216 8.54 -10.80 -2.02
N ARG A 217 9.85 -10.82 -2.21
CA ARG A 217 10.82 -11.22 -1.19
C ARG A 217 12.14 -10.47 -1.33
N LYS A 218 12.88 -10.41 -0.23
CA LYS A 218 14.29 -9.98 -0.24
C LYS A 218 15.11 -10.96 -1.10
N ARG A 219 16.08 -10.43 -1.85
CA ARG A 219 17.02 -11.24 -2.63
C ARG A 219 18.17 -11.76 -1.77
#